data_AF-A0A6P0Z245-F1
#
_entry.id   AF-A0A6P0Z245-F1
#
_cell.length_a   1.000
_cell.length_b   1.000
_cell.length_c   1.000
_cell.angle_alpha   90.00
_cell.angle_beta   90.00
_cell.angle_gamma   90.00
#
_symmetry.space_group_name_H-M   'P 1'
#
loop_
_entity.id
_entity.type
_entity.pdbx_description
1 polymer ?
#
loop_
_entity_poly.entity_id
_entity_poly.type
_entity_poly.pdbx_seq_one_letter_code
_entity_poly.pdbx_strand_id
1 'polypeptide(L)'
;MGKRYSRRTTVKSLPDWKNLSLKEQVAQMVVVRASGYLFDHQIQYPAWEASAQQLQFWLQDLGVGGVILLGGSTAELALRSQQLQELAKAPLLIAADIEEGVGQRFTGA
;
A
#
# COMPACT_ATOMS: atom_id res chain seq x y z
N MET A 1 14.76 9.63 -31.84
CA MET A 1 15.75 9.32 -30.78
C MET A 1 15.10 9.56 -29.41
N GLY A 2 14.24 8.65 -28.95
CA GLY A 2 13.54 8.77 -27.66
C GLY A 2 13.92 7.60 -26.78
N LYS A 3 14.72 7.83 -25.73
CA LYS A 3 15.06 6.78 -24.75
C LYS A 3 13.76 6.34 -24.07
N ARG A 4 13.33 5.10 -24.36
CA ARG A 4 12.32 4.42 -23.55
C ARG A 4 12.91 4.26 -22.15
N TYR A 5 12.47 5.08 -21.20
CA TYR A 5 12.76 4.89 -19.78
C TYR A 5 12.03 3.62 -19.33
N SER A 6 12.69 2.47 -19.45
CA SER A 6 12.28 1.24 -18.79
C SER A 6 12.52 1.41 -17.29
N ARG A 7 11.53 1.94 -16.54
CA ARG A 7 11.52 1.77 -15.08
C ARG A 7 11.28 0.28 -14.83
N ARG A 8 12.36 -0.49 -14.61
CA ARG A 8 12.23 -1.80 -13.97
C ARG A 8 11.83 -1.55 -12.52
N THR A 9 10.53 -1.59 -12.24
CA THR A 9 10.07 -1.86 -10.87
C THR A 9 10.58 -3.26 -10.54
N THR A 10 11.52 -3.37 -9.60
CA THR A 10 11.96 -4.65 -9.05
C THR A 10 10.75 -5.27 -8.35
N VAL A 11 10.06 -6.17 -9.04
CA VAL A 11 8.99 -6.96 -8.45
C VAL A 11 9.62 -7.85 -7.39
N LYS A 12 9.27 -7.62 -6.11
CA LYS A 12 9.70 -8.46 -5.00
C LYS A 12 9.13 -9.87 -5.22
N SER A 13 9.92 -10.91 -5.03
CA SER A 13 9.42 -12.28 -5.08
C SER A 13 8.62 -12.60 -3.82
N LEU A 14 7.61 -13.45 -3.93
CA LEU A 14 6.90 -13.98 -2.77
C LEU A 14 7.87 -14.84 -1.92
N PRO A 15 7.95 -14.64 -0.60
CA PRO A 15 8.70 -15.54 0.26
C PRO A 15 8.00 -16.89 0.38
N ASP A 16 8.75 -17.97 0.58
CA ASP A 16 8.16 -19.22 1.08
C ASP A 16 7.69 -18.98 2.52
N TRP A 17 6.39 -19.16 2.76
CA TRP A 17 5.77 -18.89 4.05
C TRP A 17 6.37 -19.73 5.19
N LYS A 18 6.96 -20.89 4.87
CA LYS A 18 7.63 -21.75 5.86
C LYS A 18 8.90 -21.12 6.43
N ASN A 19 9.49 -20.16 5.72
CA ASN A 19 10.68 -19.43 6.16
C ASN A 19 10.34 -18.18 6.99
N LEU A 20 9.06 -17.82 7.09
CA LEU A 20 8.60 -16.72 7.94
C LEU A 20 8.46 -17.19 9.38
N SER A 21 8.86 -16.35 10.33
CA SER A 21 8.51 -16.56 11.75
C SER A 21 6.99 -16.57 11.94
N LEU A 22 6.51 -17.18 13.03
CA LEU A 22 5.07 -17.20 13.33
C LEU A 22 4.47 -15.77 13.36
N LYS A 23 5.22 -14.79 13.89
CA LYS A 23 4.78 -13.39 13.94
C LYS A 23 4.61 -12.80 12.54
N GLU A 24 5.54 -13.09 11.63
CA GLU A 24 5.46 -12.64 10.23
C GLU A 24 4.33 -13.35 9.48
N GLN A 25 4.10 -14.64 9.72
CA GLN A 25 2.95 -15.35 9.14
C GLN A 25 1.63 -14.72 9.59
N VAL A 26 1.49 -14.40 10.88
CA VAL A 26 0.32 -13.69 11.40
C VAL A 26 0.21 -12.28 10.80
N ALA A 27 1.31 -11.55 10.69
CA ALA A 27 1.31 -10.22 10.08
C ALA A 27 0.84 -10.26 8.62
N GLN A 28 1.23 -11.28 7.85
CA GLN A 28 0.75 -11.49 6.48
C GLN A 28 -0.76 -11.72 6.37
N MET A 29 -1.45 -12.09 7.45
CA MET A 29 -2.91 -12.23 7.48
C MET A 29 -3.64 -10.91 7.79
N VAL A 30 -2.91 -9.84 8.09
CA VAL A 30 -3.49 -8.55 8.48
C VAL A 30 -3.47 -7.57 7.31
N VAL A 31 -4.63 -6.97 7.04
CA VAL A 31 -4.79 -5.83 6.13
C VAL A 31 -5.13 -4.60 6.96
N VAL A 32 -4.32 -3.56 6.86
CA VAL A 32 -4.50 -2.32 7.62
C VAL A 32 -5.15 -1.23 6.76
N ARG A 33 -5.93 -0.35 7.38
CA ARG A 33 -6.53 0.80 6.67
C ARG A 33 -5.54 1.96 6.58
N ALA A 34 -5.46 2.57 5.39
CA ALA A 34 -4.62 3.71 5.12
C ALA A 34 -5.30 4.72 4.19
N SER A 35 -4.89 5.97 4.29
CA SER A 35 -5.30 7.02 3.36
C SER A 35 -4.63 6.85 1.99
N GLY A 36 -5.38 7.09 0.91
CA GLY A 36 -4.86 7.19 -0.45
C GLY A 36 -4.16 8.54 -0.73
N TYR A 37 -4.30 9.53 0.15
CA TYR A 37 -3.52 10.77 0.11
C TYR A 37 -2.04 10.53 0.49
N LEU A 38 -1.17 11.45 0.07
CA LEU A 38 0.28 11.31 0.27
C LEU A 38 0.74 11.74 1.66
N PHE A 39 0.07 12.70 2.29
CA PHE A 39 0.52 13.33 3.52
C PHE A 39 -0.46 13.19 4.68
N ASP A 40 0.06 13.10 5.90
CA ASP A 40 -0.73 12.87 7.11
C ASP A 40 -1.76 13.96 7.38
N HIS A 41 -1.47 15.23 7.02
CA HIS A 41 -2.42 16.34 7.20
C HIS A 41 -3.65 16.25 6.27
N GLN A 42 -3.63 15.36 5.27
CA GLN A 42 -4.75 15.09 4.37
C GLN A 42 -5.60 13.89 4.82
N ILE A 43 -5.19 13.18 5.89
CA ILE A 43 -5.93 12.05 6.43
C ILE A 43 -7.31 12.53 6.89
N GLN A 44 -8.37 11.90 6.35
CA GLN A 44 -9.74 12.28 6.63
C GLN A 44 -10.27 11.58 7.89
N TYR A 45 -9.77 10.38 8.19
CA TYR A 45 -10.24 9.56 9.30
C TYR A 45 -9.09 9.14 10.23
N PRO A 46 -8.46 10.07 10.98
CA PRO A 46 -7.24 9.81 11.75
C PRO A 46 -7.39 8.78 12.89
N ALA A 47 -8.62 8.50 13.32
CA ALA A 47 -8.89 7.40 14.26
C ALA A 47 -8.76 6.00 13.63
N TRP A 48 -8.84 5.91 12.30
CA TRP A 48 -8.93 4.66 11.53
C TRP A 48 -7.83 4.51 10.47
N GLU A 49 -7.19 5.61 10.09
CA GLU A 49 -6.16 5.67 9.06
C GLU A 49 -4.81 5.96 9.71
N ALA A 50 -3.86 5.05 9.50
CA ALA A 50 -2.54 5.17 10.09
C ALA A 50 -1.72 6.31 9.51
N SER A 51 -0.93 6.96 10.37
CA SER A 51 0.06 7.94 9.95
C SER A 51 1.18 7.29 9.13
N ALA A 52 1.95 8.10 8.41
CA ALA A 52 3.10 7.62 7.64
C ALA A 52 4.10 6.84 8.52
N GLN A 53 4.34 7.31 9.74
CA GLN A 53 5.26 6.64 10.68
C GLN A 53 4.72 5.28 11.14
N GLN A 54 3.43 5.18 11.45
CA GLN A 54 2.80 3.91 11.83
C GLN A 54 2.81 2.92 10.67
N LEU A 55 2.44 3.37 9.46
CA LEU A 55 2.48 2.55 8.25
C LEU A 55 3.89 2.05 7.95
N GLN A 56 4.91 2.90 8.09
CA GLN A 56 6.29 2.48 7.90
C GLN A 56 6.66 1.35 8.85
N PHE A 57 6.36 1.49 10.15
CA PHE A 57 6.63 0.44 11.13
C PHE A 57 5.90 -0.87 10.81
N TRP A 58 4.62 -0.80 10.43
CA TRP A 58 3.85 -2.00 10.08
C TRP A 58 4.35 -2.70 8.81
N LEU A 59 4.79 -1.94 7.80
CA LEU A 59 5.23 -2.50 6.52
C LEU A 59 6.68 -2.97 6.55
N GLN A 60 7.57 -2.19 7.17
CA GLN A 60 9.01 -2.48 7.22
C GLN A 60 9.36 -3.38 8.39
N ASP A 61 8.85 -3.13 9.59
CA ASP A 61 9.28 -3.87 10.77
C ASP A 61 8.44 -5.14 10.96
N LEU A 62 7.11 -5.01 10.96
CA LEU A 62 6.21 -6.14 11.17
C LEU A 62 5.97 -6.99 9.91
N GLY A 63 5.93 -6.35 8.74
CA GLY A 63 5.63 -7.02 7.48
C GLY A 63 4.17 -7.42 7.34
N VAL A 64 3.23 -6.47 7.50
CA VAL A 64 1.81 -6.74 7.25
C VAL A 64 1.54 -7.15 5.80
N GLY A 65 0.51 -7.96 5.59
CA GLY A 65 0.21 -8.56 4.27
C GLY A 65 -0.50 -7.62 3.30
N GLY A 66 -1.22 -6.61 3.79
CA GLY A 66 -1.94 -5.70 2.91
C GLY A 66 -2.32 -4.36 3.50
N VAL A 67 -2.78 -3.50 2.60
CA VAL A 67 -3.37 -2.19 2.90
C VAL A 67 -4.69 -2.03 2.13
N ILE A 68 -5.69 -1.44 2.76
CA ILE A 68 -6.91 -0.97 2.10
C ILE A 68 -6.91 0.56 2.06
N LEU A 69 -7.06 1.13 0.87
CA LEU A 69 -6.93 2.56 0.61
C LEU A 69 -8.29 3.23 0.39
N LEU A 70 -8.44 4.43 0.96
CA LEU A 70 -9.60 5.31 0.77
C LEU A 70 -9.16 6.76 0.51
N GLY A 71 -9.83 7.43 -0.41
CA GLY A 71 -9.62 8.85 -0.72
C GLY A 71 -8.41 9.14 -1.62
N GLY A 72 -8.33 10.36 -2.12
CA GLY A 72 -7.33 10.80 -3.10
C GLY A 72 -7.78 10.67 -4.55
N SER A 73 -7.00 11.25 -5.46
CA SER A 73 -7.16 11.07 -6.90
C SER A 73 -6.49 9.78 -7.39
N THR A 74 -6.80 9.33 -8.61
CA THR A 74 -6.10 8.20 -9.24
C THR A 74 -4.60 8.44 -9.41
N ALA A 75 -4.20 9.70 -9.65
CA ALA A 75 -2.79 10.08 -9.74
C ALA A 75 -2.08 9.94 -8.38
N GLU A 76 -2.70 10.40 -7.29
CA GLU A 76 -2.20 10.19 -5.93
C GLU A 76 -2.17 8.71 -5.58
N LEU A 77 -3.23 7.95 -5.91
CA LEU A 77 -3.30 6.52 -5.67
C LEU A 77 -2.15 5.76 -6.32
N ALA A 78 -1.77 6.13 -7.56
CA ALA A 78 -0.64 5.51 -8.25
C ALA A 78 0.68 5.74 -7.51
N LEU A 79 0.94 6.98 -7.07
CA LEU A 79 2.13 7.33 -6.29
C LEU A 79 2.13 6.66 -4.91
N ARG A 80 0.98 6.66 -4.24
CA ARG A 80 0.81 6.07 -2.92
C ARG A 80 1.01 4.56 -2.97
N SER A 81 0.44 3.89 -3.97
CA SER A 81 0.62 2.44 -4.18
C SER A 81 2.09 2.10 -4.43
N GLN A 82 2.78 2.90 -5.25
CA GLN A 82 4.22 2.72 -5.48
C GLN A 82 5.01 2.88 -4.17
N GLN A 83 4.76 3.95 -3.42
CA GLN A 83 5.42 4.22 -2.14
C GLN A 83 5.23 3.05 -1.15
N LEU A 84 4.00 2.55 -0.98
CA LEU A 84 3.72 1.46 -0.05
C LEU A 84 4.39 0.15 -0.47
N GLN A 85 4.43 -0.16 -1.77
CA GLN A 85 5.16 -1.32 -2.29
C GLN A 85 6.68 -1.21 -2.08
N GLU A 86 7.24 0.00 -2.19
CA GLU A 86 8.66 0.25 -1.93
C GLU A 86 9.00 -0.02 -0.45
N LEU A 87 8.13 0.40 0.47
CA LEU A 87 8.29 0.18 1.92
C LEU A 87 8.09 -1.29 2.35
N ALA A 88 7.19 -2.04 1.72
CA ALA A 88 6.81 -3.38 2.17
C ALA A 88 7.93 -4.44 2.02
N LYS A 89 8.12 -5.35 2.98
CA LYS A 89 9.13 -6.43 2.86
C LYS A 89 8.86 -7.43 1.74
N ALA A 90 7.59 -7.71 1.45
CA ALA A 90 7.11 -8.61 0.41
C ALA A 90 6.06 -7.87 -0.46
N PRO A 91 5.65 -8.41 -1.63
CA PRO A 91 4.55 -7.82 -2.41
C PRO A 91 3.30 -7.61 -1.56
N LEU A 92 2.88 -6.35 -1.43
CA LEU A 92 1.75 -5.95 -0.59
C LEU A 92 0.43 -6.14 -1.35
N LEU A 93 -0.58 -6.71 -0.70
CA LEU A 93 -1.95 -6.62 -1.21
C LEU A 93 -2.45 -5.18 -1.07
N ILE A 94 -2.80 -4.54 -2.18
CA ILE A 94 -3.42 -3.20 -2.18
C ILE A 94 -4.89 -3.36 -2.57
N ALA A 95 -5.78 -3.01 -1.65
CA ALA A 95 -7.22 -3.16 -1.80
C ALA A 95 -7.93 -1.79 -1.75
N ALA A 96 -9.15 -1.75 -2.30
CA ALA A 96 -10.10 -0.65 -2.19
C ALA A 96 -11.52 -1.13 -2.52
N ASP A 97 -12.54 -0.52 -1.93
CA ASP A 97 -13.95 -0.84 -2.20
C ASP A 97 -14.46 -0.10 -3.45
N ILE A 98 -14.07 -0.59 -4.62
CA ILE A 98 -14.34 0.00 -5.95
C ILE A 98 -15.54 -0.67 -6.66
N GLU A 99 -16.63 -0.85 -5.91
CA GLU A 99 -17.82 -1.60 -6.30
C GLU A 99 -18.57 -0.98 -7.50
N GLU A 100 -18.51 0.36 -7.63
CA GLU A 100 -19.14 1.12 -8.72
C GLU A 100 -18.09 1.67 -9.71
N GLY A 101 -16.95 1.00 -9.80
CA GLY A 101 -15.80 1.43 -10.59
C GLY A 101 -14.80 2.27 -9.79
N VAL A 102 -13.57 2.39 -10.32
CA VAL A 102 -12.46 3.07 -9.62
C VAL A 102 -12.79 4.52 -9.27
N GLY A 103 -13.55 5.20 -10.13
CA GLY A 103 -13.99 6.59 -9.97
C GLY A 103 -14.88 6.82 -8.74
N GLN A 104 -15.51 5.77 -8.21
CA GLN A 104 -16.32 5.83 -6.99
C GLN A 104 -15.48 6.24 -5.77
N ARG A 105 -14.21 5.81 -5.73
CA ARG A 105 -13.30 6.04 -4.60
C ARG A 105 -12.18 7.01 -4.93
N PHE A 106 -11.75 7.06 -6.18
CA PHE A 106 -10.59 7.84 -6.61
C PHE A 106 -10.92 8.70 -7.81
N THR A 107 -10.88 10.01 -7.65
CA THR A 107 -11.26 10.95 -8.71
C THR A 107 -10.27 10.90 -9.89
N GLY A 108 -10.78 11.05 -11.11
CA GLY A 108 -9.96 11.02 -12.34
C GLY A 108 -9.72 9.63 -12.93
N ALA A 109 -10.58 8.65 -12.61
CA ALA A 109 -10.59 7.31 -13.22
C ALA A 109 -11.47 7.23 -14.45
#